data_AF-A0A920GPZ4-F1
#
_entry.id   AF-A0A920GPZ4-F1
#
_cell.length_a   1.000
_cell.length_b   1.000
_cell.length_c   1.000
_cell.angle_alpha   90.00
_cell.angle_beta   90.00
_cell.angle_gamma   90.00
#
_symmetry.space_group_name_H-M   'P 1'
#
loop_
_entity.id
_entity.type
_entity.pdbx_description
1 polymer ?
#
loop_
_entity_poly.entity_id
_entity_poly.type
_entity_poly.pdbx_seq_one_letter_code
_entity_poly.pdbx_strand_id
1 'polypeptide(L)'
;MTFITRFAPSPTGPLHLGHAYSAIISHDMARRKGGKFYVRIEDLDQSRSKKKWENQIFEDLDWLGLSWDGPIVRQSEELEKYKNILTNFKNELGLFECFCSRKDIKLALSAPHIDDKFLGPDGLVYPGTCRENIVSSKINFNNVLRMKVNLGEEKIFTFNELGQKKGKISFTLSEFLKTIGDVVLWRKAIPHII
;
A
#
# COMPACT_ATOMS: atom_id res chain seq x y z
N MET A 1 -19.90 14.46 -9.62
CA MET A 1 -18.76 13.53 -9.53
C MET A 1 -19.24 12.13 -9.85
N THR A 2 -18.56 11.40 -10.73
CA THR A 2 -18.86 9.99 -11.00
C THR A 2 -18.43 9.14 -9.82
N PHE A 3 -19.28 8.22 -9.36
CA PHE A 3 -18.91 7.27 -8.30
C PHE A 3 -18.01 6.17 -8.90
N ILE A 4 -16.84 5.93 -8.32
CA ILE A 4 -15.85 5.00 -8.86
C ILE A 4 -15.38 4.04 -7.77
N THR A 5 -15.36 2.75 -8.07
CA THR A 5 -14.80 1.70 -7.22
C THR A 5 -13.75 0.89 -7.99
N ARG A 6 -12.95 0.11 -7.27
CA ARG A 6 -12.06 -0.88 -7.89
C ARG A 6 -11.95 -2.15 -7.05
N PHE A 7 -11.87 -3.29 -7.73
CA PHE A 7 -11.36 -4.54 -7.17
C PHE A 7 -9.86 -4.69 -7.50
N ALA A 8 -9.04 -4.94 -6.49
CA ALA A 8 -7.58 -4.90 -6.62
C ALA A 8 -6.89 -6.17 -6.09
N PRO A 9 -7.05 -7.33 -6.74
CA PRO A 9 -6.47 -8.60 -6.28
C PRO A 9 -4.98 -8.74 -6.64
N SER A 10 -4.23 -9.43 -5.79
CA SER A 10 -2.89 -9.94 -6.13
C SER A 10 -2.99 -11.34 -6.74
N PRO A 11 -2.36 -11.62 -7.91
CA PRO A 11 -2.48 -12.90 -8.60
C PRO A 11 -1.54 -13.95 -8.01
N THR A 12 -1.68 -14.25 -6.71
CA THR A 12 -0.79 -15.15 -5.95
C THR A 12 -1.42 -16.52 -5.64
N GLY A 13 -2.68 -16.72 -6.00
CA GLY A 13 -3.47 -17.92 -5.77
C GLY A 13 -4.91 -17.76 -6.28
N PRO A 14 -5.75 -18.80 -6.13
CA PRO A 14 -7.19 -18.69 -6.42
C PRO A 14 -7.88 -17.61 -5.59
N LEU A 15 -8.97 -17.03 -6.10
CA LEU A 15 -9.80 -16.14 -5.30
C LEU A 15 -10.50 -16.95 -4.18
N HIS A 16 -10.47 -16.41 -2.97
CA HIS A 16 -11.26 -16.95 -1.85
C HIS A 16 -12.55 -16.14 -1.68
N LEU A 17 -13.46 -16.63 -0.83
CA LEU A 17 -14.77 -15.99 -0.60
C LEU A 17 -14.70 -14.51 -0.23
N GLY A 18 -13.72 -14.10 0.58
CA GLY A 18 -13.51 -12.67 0.89
C GLY A 18 -13.20 -11.79 -0.34
N HIS A 19 -12.51 -12.32 -1.35
CA HIS A 19 -12.27 -11.61 -2.60
C HIS A 19 -13.54 -11.49 -3.42
N ALA A 20 -14.29 -12.59 -3.59
CA ALA A 20 -15.58 -12.58 -4.27
C ALA A 20 -16.54 -11.57 -3.62
N TYR A 21 -16.66 -11.59 -2.29
CA TYR A 21 -17.45 -10.62 -1.53
C TYR A 21 -17.00 -9.17 -1.82
N SER A 22 -15.70 -8.90 -1.77
CA SER A 22 -15.16 -7.55 -2.00
C SER A 22 -15.41 -7.06 -3.44
N ALA A 23 -15.29 -7.96 -4.43
CA ALA A 23 -15.55 -7.68 -5.83
C ALA A 23 -17.04 -7.36 -6.07
N ILE A 24 -17.95 -8.22 -5.56
CA ILE A 24 -19.40 -8.04 -5.67
C ILE A 24 -19.83 -6.71 -5.04
N ILE A 25 -19.39 -6.42 -3.82
CA ILE A 25 -19.75 -5.17 -3.13
C ILE A 25 -19.26 -3.94 -3.92
N SER A 26 -18.01 -3.96 -4.39
CA SER A 26 -17.44 -2.86 -5.16
C SER A 26 -18.18 -2.64 -6.49
N HIS A 27 -18.47 -3.71 -7.21
CA HIS A 27 -19.23 -3.70 -8.46
C HIS A 27 -20.64 -3.15 -8.24
N ASP A 28 -21.41 -3.75 -7.33
CA ASP A 28 -22.80 -3.37 -7.07
C ASP A 28 -22.92 -1.92 -6.58
N MET A 29 -21.99 -1.47 -5.74
CA MET A 29 -21.96 -0.07 -5.28
C MET A 29 -21.75 0.91 -6.44
N ALA A 30 -20.91 0.56 -7.41
CA ALA A 30 -20.75 1.35 -8.62
C ALA A 30 -22.02 1.32 -9.47
N ARG A 31 -22.55 0.13 -9.79
CA ARG A 31 -23.74 -0.01 -10.63
C ARG A 31 -24.96 0.69 -10.06
N ARG A 32 -25.23 0.55 -8.76
CA ARG A 32 -26.35 1.25 -8.08
C ARG A 32 -26.26 2.77 -8.13
N LYS A 33 -25.05 3.33 -8.32
CA LYS A 33 -24.82 4.78 -8.40
C LYS A 33 -24.60 5.28 -9.82
N GLY A 34 -24.84 4.45 -10.84
CA GLY A 34 -24.50 4.78 -12.24
C GLY A 34 -23.01 5.09 -12.43
N GLY A 35 -22.18 4.49 -11.59
CA GLY A 35 -20.74 4.69 -11.51
C GLY A 35 -19.93 3.70 -12.34
N LYS A 36 -18.61 3.70 -12.12
CA LYS A 36 -17.66 2.82 -12.79
C LYS A 36 -16.98 1.86 -11.82
N PHE A 37 -16.79 0.63 -12.25
CA PHE A 37 -16.09 -0.43 -11.52
C PHE A 37 -14.85 -0.85 -12.30
N TYR A 38 -13.67 -0.67 -11.73
CA TYR A 38 -12.41 -1.04 -12.37
C TYR A 38 -11.77 -2.28 -11.74
N VAL A 39 -10.92 -2.96 -12.50
CA VAL A 39 -10.07 -4.04 -12.00
C VAL A 39 -8.60 -3.64 -12.14
N ARG A 40 -7.83 -3.82 -11.06
CA ARG A 40 -6.41 -3.51 -11.00
C ARG A 40 -5.63 -4.68 -10.42
N ILE A 41 -4.69 -5.23 -11.17
CA ILE A 41 -3.89 -6.36 -10.70
C ILE A 41 -2.72 -5.85 -9.85
N GLU A 42 -2.67 -6.27 -8.59
CA GLU A 42 -1.64 -5.92 -7.61
C GLU A 42 -0.48 -6.93 -7.69
N ASP A 43 0.28 -6.90 -8.79
CA ASP A 43 1.34 -7.85 -9.16
C ASP A 43 2.77 -7.35 -8.88
N LEU A 44 2.97 -6.41 -7.94
CA LEU A 44 4.30 -5.89 -7.62
C LEU A 44 5.24 -6.96 -7.01
N ASP A 45 4.69 -8.01 -6.40
CA ASP A 45 5.46 -9.17 -5.95
C ASP A 45 5.55 -10.22 -7.05
N GLN A 46 6.52 -10.04 -7.95
CA GLN A 46 6.75 -10.91 -9.10
C GLN A 46 7.14 -12.35 -8.70
N SER A 47 7.64 -12.57 -7.48
CA SER A 47 8.01 -13.92 -7.02
C SER A 47 6.78 -14.81 -6.75
N ARG A 48 5.66 -14.18 -6.38
CA ARG A 48 4.40 -14.87 -6.06
C ARG A 48 3.34 -14.69 -7.15
N SER A 49 3.43 -13.64 -7.94
CA SER A 49 2.46 -13.31 -9.00
C SER A 49 2.63 -14.25 -10.19
N LYS A 50 1.56 -14.95 -10.59
CA LYS A 50 1.60 -15.87 -11.74
C LYS A 50 0.46 -15.58 -12.71
N LYS A 51 0.77 -15.62 -14.01
CA LYS A 51 -0.23 -15.37 -15.07
C LYS A 51 -1.45 -16.28 -14.98
N LYS A 52 -1.27 -17.55 -14.59
CA LYS A 52 -2.38 -18.48 -14.39
C LYS A 52 -3.40 -17.99 -13.35
N TRP A 53 -2.95 -17.33 -12.28
CA TRP A 53 -3.83 -16.80 -11.25
C TRP A 53 -4.51 -15.52 -11.70
N GLU A 54 -3.83 -14.69 -12.51
CA GLU A 54 -4.46 -13.54 -13.15
C GLU A 54 -5.59 -13.97 -14.11
N ASN A 55 -5.36 -14.99 -14.94
CA ASN A 55 -6.39 -15.54 -15.82
C ASN A 55 -7.57 -16.11 -15.01
N GLN A 56 -7.30 -16.88 -13.96
CA GLN A 56 -8.33 -17.39 -13.06
C GLN A 56 -9.16 -16.25 -12.42
N ILE A 57 -8.53 -15.14 -12.04
CA ILE A 57 -9.25 -13.97 -11.52
C ILE A 57 -10.28 -13.48 -12.54
N PHE A 58 -9.93 -13.40 -13.83
CA PHE A 58 -10.86 -12.96 -14.86
C PHE A 58 -11.98 -13.97 -15.11
N GLU A 59 -11.66 -15.27 -15.13
CA GLU A 59 -12.65 -16.34 -15.24
C GLU A 59 -13.64 -16.32 -14.07
N ASP A 60 -13.15 -16.13 -12.83
CA ASP A 60 -13.98 -16.06 -11.63
C ASP A 60 -14.89 -14.82 -11.66
N LEU A 61 -14.41 -13.67 -12.13
CA LEU A 61 -15.21 -12.46 -12.28
C LEU A 61 -16.30 -12.63 -13.34
N ASP A 62 -15.97 -13.25 -14.48
CA ASP A 62 -16.94 -13.56 -15.54
C ASP A 62 -18.01 -14.53 -15.05
N TRP A 63 -17.60 -15.60 -14.36
CA TRP A 63 -18.52 -16.58 -13.75
C TRP A 63 -19.47 -15.93 -12.71
N LEU A 64 -18.98 -14.96 -11.94
CA LEU A 64 -19.79 -14.16 -11.01
C LEU A 64 -20.67 -13.11 -11.71
N GLY A 65 -20.54 -12.91 -13.02
CA GLY A 65 -21.26 -11.89 -13.78
C GLY A 65 -20.80 -10.45 -13.52
N LEU A 66 -19.55 -10.27 -13.09
CA LEU A 66 -18.99 -8.97 -12.69
C LEU A 66 -18.19 -8.34 -13.83
N SER A 67 -18.87 -7.61 -14.72
CA SER A 67 -18.20 -6.84 -15.76
C SER A 67 -17.54 -5.57 -15.19
N TRP A 68 -16.39 -5.19 -15.74
CA TRP A 68 -15.65 -3.98 -15.36
C TRP A 68 -15.52 -2.99 -16.51
N ASP A 69 -15.26 -1.74 -16.13
CA ASP A 69 -15.11 -0.60 -17.00
C ASP A 69 -13.62 -0.36 -17.31
N GLY A 70 -13.32 0.01 -18.55
CA GLY A 70 -11.97 0.39 -18.98
C GLY A 70 -10.94 -0.76 -19.01
N PRO A 71 -9.67 -0.44 -19.32
CA PRO A 71 -8.63 -1.45 -19.41
C PRO A 71 -8.23 -1.96 -18.02
N ILE A 72 -7.75 -3.21 -17.98
CA ILE A 72 -7.06 -3.75 -16.81
C ILE A 72 -5.77 -2.94 -16.60
N VAL A 73 -5.55 -2.50 -15.37
CA VAL A 73 -4.28 -1.88 -14.95
C VAL A 73 -3.46 -2.91 -14.19
N ARG A 74 -2.21 -3.16 -14.61
CA ARG A 74 -1.24 -3.97 -13.85
C ARG A 74 -0.24 -3.06 -13.16
N GLN A 75 -0.01 -3.26 -11.86
CA GLN A 75 0.90 -2.41 -11.12
C GLN A 75 2.36 -2.54 -11.60
N SER A 76 2.75 -3.71 -12.07
CA SER A 76 4.07 -3.96 -12.67
C SER A 76 4.35 -3.13 -13.93
N GLU A 77 3.31 -2.79 -14.70
CA GLU A 77 3.40 -1.95 -15.90
C GLU A 77 3.49 -0.45 -15.57
N GLU A 78 3.15 -0.06 -14.33
CA GLU A 78 3.09 1.34 -13.88
C GLU A 78 4.34 1.79 -13.10
N LEU A 79 5.41 0.97 -13.04
CA LEU A 79 6.58 1.23 -12.20
C LEU A 79 7.27 2.58 -12.51
N GLU A 80 7.42 2.94 -13.77
CA GLU A 80 8.04 4.23 -14.16
C GLU A 80 7.20 5.42 -13.70
N LYS A 81 5.87 5.30 -13.71
CA LYS A 81 4.99 6.33 -13.18
C LYS A 81 5.18 6.52 -11.68
N TYR A 82 5.34 5.44 -10.92
CA TYR A 82 5.63 5.54 -9.47
C TYR A 82 6.99 6.16 -9.20
N LYS A 83 8.02 5.78 -9.97
CA LYS A 83 9.34 6.41 -9.89
C LYS A 83 9.27 7.91 -10.17
N ASN A 84 8.51 8.31 -11.18
CA ASN A 84 8.31 9.72 -11.53
C ASN A 84 7.59 10.48 -10.42
N ILE A 85 6.51 9.92 -9.85
CA ILE A 85 5.81 10.54 -8.71
C ILE A 85 6.75 10.70 -7.51
N LEU A 86 7.47 9.63 -7.12
CA LEU A 86 8.40 9.69 -6.00
C LEU A 86 9.53 10.71 -6.24
N THR A 87 10.02 10.81 -7.48
CA THR A 87 11.04 11.80 -7.86
C THR A 87 10.51 13.22 -7.76
N ASN A 88 9.30 13.47 -8.28
CA ASN A 88 8.71 14.80 -8.33
C ASN A 88 8.29 15.32 -6.95
N PHE A 89 7.88 14.42 -6.05
CA PHE A 89 7.37 14.79 -4.73
C PHE A 89 8.33 14.41 -3.59
N LYS A 90 9.61 14.18 -3.89
CA LYS A 90 10.57 13.65 -2.89
C LYS A 90 10.73 14.56 -1.67
N ASN A 91 10.63 15.87 -1.85
CA ASN A 91 10.84 16.85 -0.79
C ASN A 91 9.57 16.96 0.07
N GLU A 92 8.40 17.01 -0.56
CA GLU A 92 7.08 17.08 0.09
C GLU A 92 6.79 15.82 0.89
N LEU A 93 7.21 14.66 0.38
CA LEU A 93 7.10 13.37 1.08
C LEU A 93 8.20 13.18 2.14
N GLY A 94 9.21 14.05 2.19
CA GLY A 94 10.37 13.87 3.06
C GLY A 94 11.05 12.51 2.84
N LEU A 95 11.24 12.12 1.57
CA LEU A 95 11.78 10.81 1.25
C LEU A 95 13.22 10.66 1.77
N PHE A 96 13.49 9.51 2.39
CA PHE A 96 14.82 9.14 2.84
C PHE A 96 15.14 7.67 2.54
N GLU A 97 16.44 7.39 2.40
CA GLU A 97 16.93 6.05 2.12
C GLU A 97 17.15 5.27 3.41
N CYS A 98 16.57 4.07 3.48
CA CYS A 98 16.68 3.19 4.62
C CYS A 98 17.55 1.97 4.27
N PHE A 99 18.60 1.77 5.06
CA PHE A 99 19.53 0.64 4.91
C PHE A 99 19.33 -0.43 5.98
N CYS A 100 18.39 -0.21 6.92
CA CYS A 100 18.13 -1.14 8.01
C CYS A 100 17.54 -2.45 7.49
N SER A 101 18.16 -3.56 7.86
CA SER A 101 17.56 -4.89 7.75
C SER A 101 16.46 -5.07 8.81
N ARG A 102 15.63 -6.11 8.65
CA ARG A 102 14.67 -6.51 9.70
C ARG A 102 15.36 -6.84 11.02
N LYS A 103 16.60 -7.34 10.98
CA LYS A 103 17.39 -7.65 12.19
C LYS A 103 17.83 -6.37 12.88
N ASP A 104 18.27 -5.36 12.13
CA ASP A 104 18.69 -4.07 12.68
C ASP A 104 17.52 -3.36 13.36
N ILE A 105 16.33 -3.40 12.75
CA ILE A 105 15.11 -2.85 13.35
C ILE A 105 14.77 -3.58 14.66
N LYS A 106 14.83 -4.92 14.69
CA LYS A 106 14.61 -5.70 15.92
C LYS A 106 15.60 -5.35 17.02
N LEU A 107 16.88 -5.27 16.68
CA LEU A 107 17.94 -4.96 17.63
C LEU A 107 17.75 -3.56 18.23
N ALA A 108 17.49 -2.56 17.39
CA ALA A 108 17.24 -1.19 17.82
C ALA A 108 16.03 -1.08 18.77
N LEU A 109 15.04 -1.95 18.65
CA LEU A 109 13.85 -2.00 19.52
C LEU A 109 14.03 -2.88 20.76
N SER A 110 15.07 -3.70 20.83
CA SER A 110 15.34 -4.61 21.95
C SER A 110 16.15 -4.00 23.10
N ALA A 111 16.50 -2.72 23.01
CA ALA A 111 17.27 -2.03 24.05
C ALA A 111 16.43 -1.82 25.33
N PRO A 112 16.99 -2.07 26.53
CA PRO A 112 16.26 -2.19 27.80
C PRO A 112 15.60 -0.90 28.35
N HIS A 113 15.59 0.19 27.59
CA HIS A 113 14.93 1.46 27.94
C HIS A 113 13.84 1.87 26.94
N ILE A 114 13.49 0.98 26.00
CA ILE A 114 12.46 1.23 25.00
C ILE A 114 11.24 0.43 25.42
N ASP A 115 10.26 1.11 26.03
CA ASP A 115 8.98 0.52 26.47
C ASP A 115 8.37 -0.38 25.38
N ASP A 116 7.64 -1.42 25.83
CA ASP A 116 6.95 -2.52 25.10
C ASP A 116 5.98 -2.13 23.95
N LYS A 117 6.14 -0.99 23.28
CA LYS A 117 5.08 -0.35 22.46
C LYS A 117 5.52 0.11 21.07
N PHE A 118 6.36 -0.67 20.39
CA PHE A 118 6.66 -0.45 18.97
C PHE A 118 6.18 -1.59 18.07
N LEU A 119 5.10 -2.27 18.47
CA LEU A 119 4.37 -3.20 17.60
C LEU A 119 3.14 -2.48 17.02
N GLY A 120 3.22 -2.17 15.74
CA GLY A 120 2.13 -1.68 14.92
C GLY A 120 1.31 -2.80 14.27
N PRO A 121 0.28 -2.44 13.49
CA PRO A 121 -0.55 -3.43 12.79
C PRO A 121 0.26 -4.29 11.80
N ASP A 122 1.32 -3.73 11.22
CA ASP A 122 2.20 -4.40 10.24
C ASP A 122 3.50 -4.96 10.87
N GLY A 123 3.55 -5.04 12.20
CA GLY A 123 4.72 -5.48 12.95
C GLY A 123 5.54 -4.32 13.50
N LEU A 124 6.86 -4.44 13.50
CA LEU A 124 7.74 -3.48 14.18
C LEU A 124 7.70 -2.10 13.54
N VAL A 125 7.38 -1.09 14.35
CA VAL A 125 7.43 0.32 13.97
C VAL A 125 8.89 0.73 13.79
N TYR A 126 9.17 1.46 12.70
CA TYR A 126 10.53 1.86 12.38
C TYR A 126 11.10 2.84 13.43
N PRO A 127 12.29 2.59 14.01
CA PRO A 127 12.83 3.40 15.11
C PRO A 127 13.50 4.71 14.66
N GLY A 128 13.52 5.02 13.36
CA GLY A 128 14.06 6.30 12.86
C GLY A 128 15.58 6.31 12.58
N THR A 129 16.27 5.16 12.59
CA THR A 129 17.74 5.08 12.51
C THR A 129 18.38 5.77 11.29
N CYS A 130 17.71 5.78 10.13
CA CYS A 130 18.17 6.37 8.86
C CYS A 130 17.40 7.63 8.51
N ARG A 131 16.62 8.20 9.44
CA ARG A 131 15.66 9.28 9.15
C ARG A 131 16.32 10.56 8.63
N GLU A 132 17.61 10.73 8.87
CA GLU A 132 18.40 11.87 8.40
C GLU A 132 19.06 11.64 7.04
N ASN A 133 18.94 10.44 6.45
CA ASN A 133 19.41 10.13 5.10
C ASN A 133 18.42 10.63 4.02
N ILE A 134 18.02 11.90 4.10
CA ILE A 134 17.08 12.54 3.18
C ILE A 134 17.65 12.50 1.75
N VAL A 135 16.78 12.25 0.76
CA VAL A 135 17.19 12.21 -0.64
C VAL A 135 17.44 13.62 -1.19
N SER A 136 18.67 14.11 -1.05
CA SER A 136 19.09 15.44 -1.50
C SER A 136 19.20 15.55 -3.03
N SER A 137 19.67 14.49 -3.70
CA SER A 137 19.94 14.48 -5.15
C SER A 137 19.04 13.50 -5.90
N LYS A 138 19.61 12.56 -6.65
CA LYS A 138 18.86 11.56 -7.44
C LYS A 138 18.47 10.38 -6.53
N ILE A 139 17.21 9.96 -6.61
CA ILE A 139 16.73 8.77 -5.90
C ILE A 139 17.46 7.52 -6.43
N ASN A 140 18.00 6.69 -5.53
CA ASN A 140 18.45 5.36 -5.88
C ASN A 140 17.35 4.33 -5.60
N PHE A 141 16.64 3.91 -6.64
CA PHE A 141 15.56 2.91 -6.54
C PHE A 141 16.04 1.48 -6.23
N ASN A 142 17.34 1.25 -6.05
CA ASN A 142 17.85 0.02 -5.45
C ASN A 142 17.77 0.01 -3.92
N ASN A 143 17.60 1.19 -3.30
CA ASN A 143 17.47 1.33 -1.86
C ASN A 143 15.99 1.27 -1.45
N VAL A 144 15.73 0.95 -0.17
CA VAL A 144 14.39 1.08 0.40
C VAL A 144 14.13 2.56 0.65
N LEU A 145 13.00 3.08 0.15
CA LEU A 145 12.62 4.48 0.38
C LEU A 145 11.49 4.53 1.39
N ARG A 146 11.63 5.40 2.38
CA ARG A 146 10.61 5.69 3.38
C ARG A 146 10.14 7.14 3.27
N MET A 147 8.88 7.35 3.62
CA MET A 147 8.31 8.67 3.83
C MET A 147 8.57 9.10 5.27
N LYS A 148 9.21 10.26 5.48
CA LYS A 148 9.32 10.87 6.80
C LYS A 148 7.96 11.46 7.14
N VAL A 149 7.23 10.82 8.04
CA VAL A 149 5.95 11.34 8.51
C VAL A 149 6.25 12.49 9.46
N ASN A 150 6.25 13.71 8.91
CA ASN A 150 6.45 14.93 9.67
C ASN A 150 5.46 15.99 9.16
N LEU A 151 4.30 16.05 9.79
CA LEU A 151 3.22 16.96 9.39
C LEU A 151 3.22 18.28 10.19
N GLY A 152 4.32 18.56 10.88
CA GLY A 152 4.49 19.74 11.73
C GLY A 152 3.78 19.56 13.06
N GLU A 153 2.82 20.44 13.33
CA GLU A 153 1.99 20.42 14.54
C GLU A 153 1.07 19.20 14.62
N GLU A 154 0.58 18.92 15.83
CA GLU A 154 -0.36 17.84 16.08
C GLU A 154 -1.62 18.01 15.21
N LYS A 155 -1.99 16.93 14.51
CA LYS A 155 -3.17 16.89 13.64
C LYS A 155 -4.07 15.74 14.03
N ILE A 156 -5.38 15.95 13.86
CA ILE A 156 -6.39 14.91 14.03
C ILE A 156 -6.88 14.51 12.65
N PHE A 157 -6.65 13.25 12.27
CA PHE A 157 -7.19 12.65 11.06
C PHE A 157 -8.57 12.10 11.34
N THR A 158 -9.45 12.16 10.35
CA THR A 158 -10.82 11.69 10.50
C THR A 158 -11.36 11.20 9.17
N PHE A 159 -12.07 10.07 9.20
CA PHE A 159 -12.87 9.59 8.08
C PHE A 159 -14.13 8.88 8.58
N ASN A 160 -15.12 8.71 7.70
CA ASN A 160 -16.32 7.94 8.01
C ASN A 160 -16.21 6.55 7.38
N GLU A 161 -16.17 5.51 8.22
CA GLU A 161 -16.21 4.12 7.77
C GLU A 161 -17.64 3.74 7.38
N LEU A 162 -17.79 3.14 6.19
CA LEU A 162 -19.08 2.78 5.60
C LEU A 162 -19.34 1.27 5.63
N GLY A 163 -18.31 0.47 5.95
CA GLY A 163 -18.34 -0.99 6.06
C GLY A 163 -19.06 -1.49 7.32
N GLN A 164 -18.65 -2.63 7.86
CA GLN A 164 -19.36 -3.23 9.00
C GLN A 164 -19.21 -2.41 10.30
N LYS A 165 -18.02 -1.87 10.57
CA LYS A 165 -17.78 -0.97 11.71
C LYS A 165 -18.06 0.48 11.31
N LYS A 166 -19.34 0.78 11.08
CA LYS A 166 -19.76 2.12 10.65
C LYS A 166 -19.46 3.17 11.71
N GLY A 167 -19.06 4.35 11.25
CA GLY A 167 -18.94 5.52 12.11
C GLY A 167 -17.74 6.40 11.78
N LYS A 168 -17.65 7.51 12.51
CA LYS A 168 -16.51 8.41 12.43
C LYS A 168 -15.32 7.76 13.14
N ILE A 169 -14.25 7.51 12.39
CA ILE A 169 -12.97 7.07 12.93
C ILE A 169 -12.06 8.30 12.97
N SER A 170 -11.40 8.50 14.10
CA SER A 170 -10.43 9.57 14.29
C SER A 170 -9.19 9.04 14.98
N PHE A 171 -8.03 9.58 14.61
CA PHE A 171 -6.75 9.29 15.26
C PHE A 171 -5.84 10.51 15.14
N THR A 172 -4.90 10.66 16.07
CA THR A 172 -3.98 11.80 16.08
C THR A 172 -2.66 11.49 15.34
N LEU A 173 -1.90 12.52 14.99
CA LEU A 173 -0.56 12.37 14.42
C LEU A 173 0.37 11.61 15.38
N SER A 174 0.32 11.92 16.66
CA SER A 174 1.08 11.22 17.70
C SER A 174 0.72 9.74 17.77
N GLU A 175 -0.56 9.38 17.67
CA GLU A 175 -1.00 7.97 17.61
C GLU A 175 -0.50 7.27 16.34
N PHE A 176 -0.57 7.94 15.18
CA PHE A 176 -0.06 7.40 13.93
C PHE A 176 1.45 7.14 14.00
N LEU A 177 2.23 8.09 14.53
CA LEU A 177 3.68 7.95 14.66
C LEU A 177 4.07 6.82 15.61
N LYS A 178 3.30 6.64 16.68
CA LYS A 178 3.53 5.57 17.66
C LYS A 178 3.19 4.18 17.12
N THR A 179 2.14 4.07 16.30
CA THR A 179 1.59 2.78 15.87
C THR A 179 1.99 2.37 14.46
N ILE A 180 2.35 3.31 13.59
CA ILE A 180 2.70 3.08 12.19
C ILE A 180 4.09 3.65 11.89
N GLY A 181 4.34 4.90 12.27
CA GLY A 181 5.64 5.57 12.08
C GLY A 181 5.96 5.90 10.61
N ASP A 182 7.26 6.00 10.29
CA ASP A 182 7.73 6.32 8.93
C ASP A 182 7.54 5.13 7.97
N VAL A 183 6.62 5.27 7.02
CA VAL A 183 6.17 4.20 6.12
C VAL A 183 7.14 3.93 4.96
N VAL A 184 7.25 2.67 4.55
CA VAL A 184 7.99 2.30 3.33
C VAL A 184 7.12 2.59 2.11
N LEU A 185 7.63 3.40 1.17
CA LEU A 185 6.96 3.67 -0.10
C LEU A 185 7.57 2.92 -1.29
N TRP A 186 8.84 2.53 -1.19
CA TRP A 186 9.52 1.77 -2.24
C TRP A 186 10.41 0.69 -1.65
N ARG A 187 10.41 -0.47 -2.31
CA ARG A 187 11.41 -1.51 -2.12
C ARG A 187 11.97 -1.85 -3.48
N LYS A 188 13.25 -2.24 -3.51
CA LYS A 188 13.84 -2.81 -4.72
C LYS A 188 12.93 -3.93 -5.23
N ALA A 189 12.36 -3.73 -6.41
CA ALA A 189 11.76 -4.82 -7.17
C ALA A 189 12.87 -5.84 -7.43
N ILE A 190 12.65 -7.09 -7.04
CA ILE A 190 13.57 -8.17 -7.42
C ILE A 190 13.56 -8.19 -8.95
N PRO A 191 14.72 -8.01 -9.62
CA PRO A 191 14.76 -8.05 -11.08
C PRO A 191 14.18 -9.37 -11.56
N HIS A 192 13.45 -9.34 -12.68
CA HIS A 192 13.16 -10.53 -13.45
C HIS A 192 14.47 -11.29 -13.66
N ILE A 193 14.58 -12.49 -13.08
CA ILE A 193 15.45 -13.50 -13.65
C ILE A 193 14.70 -13.90 -14.93
N ILE A 194 15.09 -13.26 -16.04
CA ILE A 194 14.72 -13.71 -17.39
C ILE A 194 15.43 -15.03 -17.62
#